data_AF-K3YHH3-F1
#
_entry.id   AF-K3YHH3-F1
#
_cell.length_a   1.000
_cell.length_b   1.000
_cell.length_c   1.000
_cell.angle_alpha   90.00
_cell.angle_beta   90.00
_cell.angle_gamma   90.00
#
_symmetry.space_group_name_H-M   'P 1'
#
loop_
_entity.id
_entity.type
_entity.pdbx_description
1 polymer ?
#
loop_
_entity_poly.entity_id
_entity_poly.type
_entity_poly.pdbx_seq_one_letter_code
_entity_poly.pdbx_strand_id
1 'polypeptide(L)'
;MQDRVHGSSLGGGGAHPASRTRRAHTTHAAQQREYATTGHGPPGPHPRRGVHTSCLHAPLSFRLTRSPPPALAPRPPPPCLHCSLNLLHVAAGATIVSSVHTPVSSAAMSAATACMPLVPPVHGSAGPAMAAAAVVVERRHPGPAEAVKIESHGTEELRRPEDDDDGDVMNEPRAVVRTLTCERKPYVEGFALWRSIGRPELPELDPILSFDEFEFSAPAGFTDHPHRGFENVTYMLEGGVSYHDFSGHKGTINTGDVQWLTAGRGVVHAEVPGGEGVQRGINIWINLAAEDKMVEPMYQDLASHAIPTAAAENDGGVSVKVIAGECLGARSPLRPRTPALCLDVALRPGARLRQPVPRSWNACAYVIGGEAVFPGDEGASAGARTLVVFGGDGDGVDVRAEAAGAGARVMLVAARPHGEAVVRDGPFVMNTREEVEQAREDFRHRRNGFEMADGWTSDHAATAAAR
;
A
#
# COMPACT_ATOMS: atom_id res chain seq x y z
N MET A 1 -50.13 -37.40 -2.27
CA MET A 1 -50.14 -38.83 -2.61
C MET A 1 -49.21 -39.01 -3.80
N GLN A 2 -48.14 -39.79 -3.73
CA GLN A 2 -48.09 -41.26 -3.55
C GLN A 2 -48.80 -42.01 -4.69
N ASP A 3 -48.23 -43.05 -5.31
CA ASP A 3 -46.84 -43.55 -5.26
C ASP A 3 -46.61 -44.60 -6.39
N ARG A 4 -45.36 -44.80 -6.80
CA ARG A 4 -44.65 -46.09 -7.05
C ARG A 4 -45.31 -47.37 -7.68
N VAL A 5 -44.50 -48.05 -8.53
CA VAL A 5 -44.12 -49.52 -8.51
C VAL A 5 -45.17 -50.54 -9.02
N HIS A 6 -44.91 -51.77 -9.55
CA HIS A 6 -43.75 -52.72 -9.53
C HIS A 6 -43.58 -53.56 -10.84
N GLY A 7 -42.67 -54.56 -10.83
CA GLY A 7 -42.59 -55.71 -11.76
C GLY A 7 -41.33 -55.78 -12.63
N SER A 8 -40.23 -56.54 -12.43
CA SER A 8 -39.85 -57.77 -11.65
C SER A 8 -39.76 -59.07 -12.48
N SER A 9 -38.54 -59.59 -12.74
CA SER A 9 -38.15 -61.03 -12.96
C SER A 9 -36.66 -61.13 -13.38
N LEU A 10 -35.71 -61.58 -12.53
CA LEU A 10 -35.07 -62.92 -12.45
C LEU A 10 -34.34 -63.39 -13.74
N GLY A 11 -33.10 -63.89 -13.78
CA GLY A 11 -31.98 -64.17 -12.83
C GLY A 11 -30.77 -64.70 -13.67
N GLY A 12 -29.57 -65.09 -13.19
CA GLY A 12 -28.94 -65.12 -11.85
C GLY A 12 -27.51 -65.72 -11.94
N GLY A 13 -26.71 -65.62 -10.87
CA GLY A 13 -25.36 -66.22 -10.71
C GLY A 13 -24.18 -65.35 -11.21
N GLY A 14 -23.04 -65.21 -10.51
CA GLY A 14 -22.71 -65.61 -9.14
C GLY A 14 -21.23 -66.01 -8.94
N ALA A 15 -20.39 -65.11 -8.41
CA ALA A 15 -19.20 -65.40 -7.60
C ALA A 15 -18.46 -64.10 -7.19
N HIS A 16 -18.19 -63.93 -5.90
CA HIS A 16 -17.27 -62.94 -5.31
C HIS A 16 -16.16 -63.73 -4.59
N PRO A 17 -14.98 -63.14 -4.27
CA PRO A 17 -14.86 -62.70 -2.88
C PRO A 17 -13.94 -61.49 -2.58
N ALA A 18 -14.32 -60.82 -1.49
CA ALA A 18 -13.49 -60.29 -0.40
C ALA A 18 -12.43 -59.19 -0.64
N SER A 19 -12.65 -58.13 0.16
CA SER A 19 -11.77 -57.00 0.45
C SER A 19 -10.48 -57.36 1.21
N ARG A 20 -9.52 -56.42 1.23
CA ARG A 20 -8.52 -56.36 2.30
C ARG A 20 -8.15 -54.93 2.67
N THR A 21 -8.52 -54.52 3.88
CA THR A 21 -8.02 -53.32 4.56
C THR A 21 -6.64 -53.56 5.16
N ARG A 22 -5.81 -52.51 5.27
CA ARG A 22 -4.72 -52.44 6.26
C ARG A 22 -4.59 -51.04 6.83
N ARG A 23 -4.64 -50.96 8.17
CA ARG A 23 -4.11 -49.89 9.03
C ARG A 23 -2.96 -50.49 9.87
N ALA A 24 -2.34 -49.67 10.72
CA ALA A 24 -1.28 -49.98 11.70
C ALA A 24 0.15 -50.07 11.13
N HIS A 25 1.21 -49.60 11.81
CA HIS A 25 1.27 -48.68 12.96
C HIS A 25 2.68 -48.02 13.03
N THR A 26 2.76 -46.89 13.72
CA THR A 26 3.94 -46.15 14.23
C THR A 26 5.20 -46.94 14.64
N THR A 27 6.38 -46.36 14.39
CA THR A 27 7.60 -46.52 15.23
C THR A 27 8.49 -45.26 15.23
N HIS A 28 9.10 -44.98 16.39
CA HIS A 28 10.02 -43.86 16.64
C HIS A 28 11.49 -44.24 16.34
N ALA A 29 12.26 -43.31 15.75
CA ALA A 29 13.70 -43.10 15.96
C ALA A 29 14.02 -41.68 15.46
N ALA A 30 14.56 -40.70 16.21
CA ALA A 30 15.57 -40.68 17.26
C ALA A 30 17.00 -40.99 16.75
N GLN A 31 17.65 -39.95 16.18
CA GLN A 31 19.11 -39.86 16.11
C GLN A 31 19.57 -38.52 16.69
N GLN A 32 20.08 -38.57 17.92
CA GLN A 32 21.09 -37.64 18.44
C GLN A 32 22.45 -38.34 18.40
N ARG A 33 23.51 -37.55 18.19
CA ARG A 33 24.96 -37.74 18.47
C ARG A 33 25.74 -37.03 17.33
N GLU A 34 26.86 -36.35 17.57
CA GLU A 34 27.60 -36.13 18.82
C GLU A 34 28.41 -34.82 18.75
N TYR A 35 28.76 -34.26 19.91
CA TYR A 35 29.75 -33.19 20.01
C TYR A 35 31.17 -33.74 19.75
N ALA A 36 32.00 -32.98 19.04
CA ALA A 36 33.45 -33.16 19.06
C ALA A 36 34.16 -31.80 19.17
N THR A 37 34.78 -31.55 20.32
CA THR A 37 35.55 -30.35 20.63
C THR A 37 37.04 -30.56 20.42
N THR A 38 37.63 -29.90 19.42
CA THR A 38 39.04 -29.44 19.37
C THR A 38 39.11 -28.37 18.26
N GLY A 39 39.71 -27.18 18.39
CA GLY A 39 40.51 -26.64 19.49
C GLY A 39 41.97 -26.47 19.11
N HIS A 40 42.30 -25.53 18.20
CA HIS A 40 43.64 -24.94 18.05
C HIS A 40 43.56 -23.51 17.49
N GLY A 41 44.49 -22.66 17.93
CA GLY A 41 44.45 -21.20 17.75
C GLY A 41 45.12 -20.66 16.46
N PRO A 42 45.24 -19.32 16.34
CA PRO A 42 45.53 -18.64 15.08
C PRO A 42 47.03 -18.34 14.87
N PRO A 43 47.43 -18.00 13.63
CA PRO A 43 48.55 -17.11 13.36
C PRO A 43 48.07 -15.68 13.01
N GLY A 44 48.76 -14.69 13.56
CA GLY A 44 48.57 -13.27 13.28
C GLY A 44 49.36 -12.77 12.05
N PRO A 45 49.76 -11.48 11.99
CA PRO A 45 49.42 -10.65 10.82
C PRO A 45 50.61 -10.05 10.05
N HIS A 46 50.26 -9.22 9.03
CA HIS A 46 51.10 -8.26 8.27
C HIS A 46 51.75 -8.75 6.95
N PRO A 47 52.13 -7.85 6.01
CA PRO A 47 52.17 -6.37 6.10
C PRO A 47 51.47 -5.55 4.99
N ARG A 48 51.42 -4.24 5.24
CA ARG A 48 50.98 -3.14 4.37
C ARG A 48 51.81 -3.00 3.08
N ARG A 49 51.17 -2.54 2.00
CA ARG A 49 51.65 -1.64 0.91
C ARG A 49 50.42 -1.25 0.07
N GLY A 50 50.29 -0.06 -0.52
CA GLY A 50 51.10 1.16 -0.44
C GLY A 50 50.36 2.29 -1.17
N VAL A 51 50.48 3.52 -0.69
CA VAL A 51 49.85 4.71 -1.32
C VAL A 51 50.60 5.06 -2.61
N HIS A 52 49.87 5.34 -3.69
CA HIS A 52 50.41 6.09 -4.82
C HIS A 52 49.51 7.27 -5.19
N THR A 53 49.97 8.46 -4.82
CA THR A 53 49.54 9.74 -5.38
C THR A 53 50.06 9.88 -6.80
N SER A 54 49.24 10.44 -7.69
CA SER A 54 49.67 11.00 -8.98
C SER A 54 48.83 12.23 -9.30
N CYS A 55 49.44 13.41 -9.18
CA CYS A 55 48.85 14.67 -9.63
C CYS A 55 49.06 14.81 -11.15
N LEU A 56 48.03 15.26 -11.87
CA LEU A 56 48.20 15.86 -13.20
C LEU A 56 47.44 17.19 -13.27
N HIS A 57 48.06 18.15 -13.95
CA HIS A 57 47.66 19.56 -14.01
C HIS A 57 47.03 19.89 -15.36
N ALA A 58 45.90 20.64 -15.32
CA ALA A 58 45.50 21.66 -16.31
C ALA A 58 45.20 21.20 -17.77
N PRO A 59 44.56 22.04 -18.62
CA PRO A 59 44.12 23.43 -18.39
C PRO A 59 42.62 23.71 -18.61
N LEU A 60 42.17 24.85 -18.06
CA LEU A 60 40.89 25.48 -18.44
C LEU A 60 40.93 25.93 -19.91
N SER A 61 39.77 25.90 -20.57
CA SER A 61 39.52 26.63 -21.81
C SER A 61 38.16 27.32 -21.76
N PHE A 62 38.17 28.64 -21.61
CA PHE A 62 36.96 29.46 -21.72
C PHE A 62 36.47 29.48 -23.18
N ARG A 63 35.19 29.17 -23.41
CA ARG A 63 34.46 29.58 -24.62
C ARG A 63 33.16 30.27 -24.25
N LEU A 64 33.08 31.55 -24.61
CA LEU A 64 31.87 32.34 -24.57
C LEU A 64 30.97 31.98 -25.76
N THR A 65 29.75 31.50 -25.50
CA THR A 65 28.70 31.37 -26.52
C THR A 65 27.45 32.10 -26.06
N ARG A 66 26.97 33.05 -26.87
CA ARG A 66 25.80 33.87 -26.60
C ARG A 66 24.51 33.06 -26.68
N SER A 67 23.61 33.24 -25.73
CA SER A 67 22.23 32.73 -25.80
C SER A 67 21.36 33.57 -26.76
N PRO A 68 20.49 32.96 -27.58
CA PRO A 68 19.39 33.66 -28.24
C PRO A 68 18.21 33.91 -27.27
N PRO A 69 17.32 34.89 -27.54
CA PRO A 69 16.20 35.24 -26.67
C PRO A 69 15.03 34.22 -26.76
N PRO A 70 14.20 34.09 -25.71
CA PRO A 70 13.05 33.19 -25.70
C PRO A 70 11.90 33.70 -26.58
N ALA A 71 11.18 32.77 -27.23
CA ALA A 71 9.99 33.06 -28.01
C ALA A 71 8.73 33.21 -27.13
N LEU A 72 7.77 34.01 -27.59
CA LEU A 72 6.52 34.28 -26.84
C LEU A 72 5.59 33.05 -26.81
N ALA A 73 4.95 32.83 -25.65
CA ALA A 73 3.86 31.87 -25.50
C ALA A 73 2.53 32.42 -26.07
N PRO A 74 1.68 31.58 -26.70
CA PRO A 74 0.35 31.98 -27.15
C PRO A 74 -0.65 32.09 -25.99
N ARG A 75 -1.62 33.02 -26.12
CA ARG A 75 -2.69 33.27 -25.13
C ARG A 75 -3.86 32.28 -25.27
N PRO A 76 -4.56 31.92 -24.18
CA PRO A 76 -5.82 31.17 -24.25
C PRO A 76 -7.01 32.04 -24.69
N PRO A 77 -8.05 31.46 -25.32
CA PRO A 77 -9.29 32.16 -25.69
C PRO A 77 -10.25 32.37 -24.50
N PRO A 78 -11.18 33.34 -24.59
CA PRO A 78 -12.08 33.72 -23.48
C PRO A 78 -13.32 32.80 -23.34
N PRO A 79 -13.97 32.78 -22.16
CA PRO A 79 -15.21 32.04 -21.93
C PRO A 79 -16.45 32.77 -22.47
N CYS A 80 -17.40 32.03 -23.03
CA CYS A 80 -18.70 32.55 -23.48
C CYS A 80 -19.74 32.56 -22.35
N LEU A 81 -20.47 33.68 -22.19
CA LEU A 81 -21.69 33.76 -21.38
C LEU A 81 -22.94 33.57 -22.24
N HIS A 82 -23.91 32.80 -21.75
CA HIS A 82 -25.38 32.88 -21.92
C HIS A 82 -26.00 31.54 -21.43
N CYS A 83 -27.20 31.42 -20.83
CA CYS A 83 -28.17 32.44 -20.36
C CYS A 83 -29.12 31.81 -19.30
N SER A 84 -29.31 32.50 -18.18
CA SER A 84 -30.60 32.77 -17.49
C SER A 84 -31.60 31.68 -17.04
N LEU A 85 -31.93 31.78 -15.74
CA LEU A 85 -33.25 31.65 -15.07
C LEU A 85 -34.19 30.47 -15.37
N ASN A 86 -34.57 29.75 -14.29
CA ASN A 86 -35.95 29.91 -13.76
C ASN A 86 -36.08 29.56 -12.28
N LEU A 87 -37.01 30.23 -11.59
CA LEU A 87 -37.46 29.95 -10.22
C LEU A 87 -38.57 28.87 -10.24
N LEU A 88 -38.73 28.07 -9.17
CA LEU A 88 -39.83 28.24 -8.20
C LEU A 88 -39.74 27.29 -6.98
N HIS A 89 -40.43 27.66 -5.90
CA HIS A 89 -40.64 26.87 -4.68
C HIS A 89 -41.51 25.61 -4.87
N VAL A 90 -41.28 24.59 -4.04
CA VAL A 90 -42.32 24.00 -3.15
C VAL A 90 -41.69 23.76 -1.77
N ALA A 91 -42.49 23.84 -0.70
CA ALA A 91 -42.04 23.85 0.69
C ALA A 91 -42.61 22.70 1.56
N ALA A 92 -42.02 22.57 2.76
CA ALA A 92 -42.58 21.98 3.99
C ALA A 92 -42.73 20.45 4.10
N GLY A 93 -42.43 19.92 5.30
CA GLY A 93 -42.71 18.52 5.66
C GLY A 93 -41.84 17.92 6.77
N ALA A 94 -41.73 18.56 7.95
CA ALA A 94 -41.18 17.88 9.13
C ALA A 94 -42.24 16.98 9.79
N THR A 95 -41.86 15.88 10.44
CA THR A 95 -42.36 15.42 11.77
C THR A 95 -41.51 14.25 12.30
N ILE A 96 -41.35 14.23 13.62
CA ILE A 96 -40.57 13.31 14.46
C ILE A 96 -41.40 12.08 14.85
N VAL A 97 -40.80 10.89 14.97
CA VAL A 97 -41.29 9.83 15.88
C VAL A 97 -40.10 9.24 16.66
N SER A 98 -40.33 8.92 17.93
CA SER A 98 -39.30 8.64 18.93
C SER A 98 -39.22 7.16 19.33
N SER A 99 -38.01 6.69 19.59
CA SER A 99 -37.58 5.73 20.66
C SER A 99 -38.45 4.52 21.03
N VAL A 100 -37.83 3.32 21.03
CA VAL A 100 -37.96 2.35 22.14
C VAL A 100 -36.58 1.71 22.42
N HIS A 101 -36.26 1.52 23.71
CA HIS A 101 -35.07 0.82 24.22
C HIS A 101 -35.48 -0.56 24.78
N THR A 102 -34.65 -1.60 24.59
CA THR A 102 -34.50 -2.71 25.55
C THR A 102 -33.11 -3.38 25.39
N PRO A 103 -32.49 -3.88 26.46
CA PRO A 103 -31.11 -4.38 26.44
C PRO A 103 -31.01 -5.91 26.31
N VAL A 104 -29.89 -6.41 25.79
CA VAL A 104 -29.48 -7.83 25.89
C VAL A 104 -28.01 -7.91 26.32
N SER A 105 -27.68 -8.98 27.05
CA SER A 105 -26.51 -9.13 27.92
C SER A 105 -25.18 -9.40 27.20
N SER A 106 -24.12 -9.39 28.02
CA SER A 106 -22.72 -9.57 27.67
C SER A 106 -22.37 -10.83 26.86
N ALA A 107 -21.50 -10.65 25.87
CA ALA A 107 -20.60 -11.67 25.35
C ALA A 107 -19.22 -11.02 25.14
N ALA A 108 -18.14 -11.67 25.60
CA ALA A 108 -16.80 -11.13 25.49
C ALA A 108 -16.28 -11.23 24.04
N MET A 109 -15.75 -10.14 23.50
CA MET A 109 -15.04 -10.15 22.22
C MET A 109 -13.61 -9.63 22.39
N SER A 110 -12.66 -10.35 21.79
CA SER A 110 -11.26 -9.96 21.72
C SER A 110 -11.08 -8.74 20.82
N ALA A 111 -10.31 -7.75 21.27
CA ALA A 111 -10.16 -6.48 20.57
C ALA A 111 -9.12 -6.58 19.44
N ALA A 112 -9.56 -6.39 18.19
CA ALA A 112 -8.70 -6.06 17.08
C ALA A 112 -8.52 -4.53 17.04
N THR A 113 -7.36 -4.05 17.48
CA THR A 113 -7.08 -2.62 17.69
C THR A 113 -7.00 -1.83 16.38
N ALA A 114 -7.91 -0.86 16.22
CA ALA A 114 -7.65 0.29 15.36
C ALA A 114 -6.77 1.30 16.11
N CYS A 115 -5.78 1.90 15.45
CA CYS A 115 -4.85 2.84 16.07
C CYS A 115 -5.59 4.10 16.59
N MET A 116 -5.68 4.24 17.91
CA MET A 116 -6.18 5.42 18.63
C MET A 116 -5.39 5.57 19.94
N PRO A 117 -4.72 6.70 20.21
CA PRO A 117 -4.08 6.94 21.51
C PRO A 117 -5.08 7.42 22.57
N LEU A 118 -4.95 6.90 23.79
CA LEU A 118 -5.70 7.38 24.96
C LEU A 118 -5.03 8.65 25.54
N VAL A 119 -5.80 9.72 25.73
CA VAL A 119 -5.40 10.93 26.46
C VAL A 119 -6.14 11.00 27.80
N PRO A 120 -5.46 11.17 28.95
CA PRO A 120 -6.11 11.32 30.24
C PRO A 120 -6.61 12.77 30.48
N PRO A 121 -7.68 12.97 31.28
CA PRO A 121 -8.17 14.30 31.59
C PRO A 121 -7.28 15.01 32.61
N VAL A 122 -6.97 16.29 32.37
CA VAL A 122 -6.29 17.15 33.34
C VAL A 122 -7.31 18.12 33.96
N HIS A 123 -7.50 18.03 35.27
CA HIS A 123 -8.12 19.09 36.07
C HIS A 123 -7.02 19.85 36.83
N GLY A 124 -7.03 21.18 36.73
CA GLY A 124 -6.10 22.05 37.46
C GLY A 124 -6.38 23.51 37.18
N SER A 125 -6.73 24.27 38.21
CA SER A 125 -7.14 25.67 38.12
C SER A 125 -6.00 26.67 38.27
N ALA A 126 -6.25 27.88 37.76
CA ALA A 126 -5.93 29.20 38.34
C ALA A 126 -4.88 30.07 37.63
N GLY A 127 -5.13 31.39 37.67
CA GLY A 127 -4.09 32.42 37.57
C GLY A 127 -4.24 33.38 36.37
N PRO A 128 -4.15 34.71 36.58
CA PRO A 128 -4.48 35.70 35.55
C PRO A 128 -3.31 36.11 34.64
N ALA A 129 -3.67 36.78 33.55
CA ALA A 129 -2.77 37.26 32.50
C ALA A 129 -1.70 38.26 32.98
N MET A 130 -0.54 38.21 32.31
CA MET A 130 0.47 39.27 32.29
C MET A 130 0.78 39.65 30.84
N ALA A 131 0.99 40.94 30.60
CA ALA A 131 1.04 41.51 29.25
C ALA A 131 2.33 41.14 28.49
N ALA A 132 2.19 40.78 27.21
CA ALA A 132 3.31 40.66 26.28
C ALA A 132 3.64 42.04 25.67
N ALA A 133 4.90 42.45 25.77
CA ALA A 133 5.40 43.64 25.07
C ALA A 133 5.58 43.35 23.57
N ALA A 134 5.10 44.24 22.71
CA ALA A 134 5.28 44.11 21.27
C ALA A 134 6.72 44.43 20.86
N VAL A 135 7.40 43.49 20.20
CA VAL A 135 8.64 43.75 19.47
C VAL A 135 8.32 43.72 17.97
N VAL A 136 8.48 44.85 17.31
CA VAL A 136 8.36 44.97 15.86
C VAL A 136 9.64 44.40 15.23
N VAL A 137 9.51 43.33 14.45
CA VAL A 137 10.58 42.83 13.58
C VAL A 137 10.15 43.05 12.13
N GLU A 138 10.90 43.86 11.39
CA GLU A 138 10.64 44.14 9.98
C GLU A 138 10.77 42.88 9.13
N ARG A 139 9.78 42.64 8.27
CA ARG A 139 9.82 41.54 7.30
C ARG A 139 10.76 41.90 6.15
N ARG A 140 11.86 41.15 5.98
CA ARG A 140 12.58 41.10 4.71
C ARG A 140 12.00 39.99 3.83
N HIS A 141 11.70 40.29 2.57
CA HIS A 141 11.30 39.29 1.58
C HIS A 141 12.51 38.42 1.17
N PRO A 142 12.36 37.10 1.03
CA PRO A 142 13.32 36.27 0.31
C PRO A 142 13.17 36.47 -1.20
N GLY A 143 14.29 36.53 -1.92
CA GLY A 143 14.31 36.49 -3.39
C GLY A 143 14.08 35.08 -3.95
N PRO A 144 13.99 34.93 -5.29
CA PRO A 144 13.76 33.63 -5.92
C PRO A 144 14.94 32.68 -5.69
N ALA A 145 14.65 31.40 -5.45
CA ALA A 145 15.66 30.37 -5.24
C ALA A 145 16.39 30.03 -6.54
N GLU A 146 17.72 29.98 -6.51
CA GLU A 146 18.52 29.42 -7.60
C GLU A 146 18.45 27.88 -7.58
N ALA A 147 18.39 27.28 -8.77
CA ALA A 147 18.33 25.83 -8.92
C ALA A 147 19.69 25.20 -8.57
N VAL A 148 19.73 24.41 -7.49
CA VAL A 148 20.91 23.62 -7.11
C VAL A 148 21.09 22.46 -8.08
N LYS A 149 22.21 22.45 -8.80
CA LYS A 149 22.65 21.31 -9.60
C LYS A 149 23.13 20.19 -8.68
N ILE A 150 22.50 19.02 -8.77
CA ILE A 150 22.98 17.80 -8.12
C ILE A 150 24.00 17.15 -9.07
N GLU A 151 25.26 17.03 -8.63
CA GLU A 151 26.30 16.31 -9.38
C GLU A 151 26.33 14.85 -8.96
N SER A 152 25.98 13.96 -9.90
CA SER A 152 25.97 12.52 -9.71
C SER A 152 27.38 11.96 -9.44
N HIS A 153 27.61 11.46 -8.23
CA HIS A 153 28.80 10.69 -7.89
C HIS A 153 28.44 9.22 -7.65
N GLY A 154 29.11 8.32 -8.39
CA GLY A 154 29.30 6.91 -8.03
C GLY A 154 28.05 6.03 -7.90
N THR A 155 27.57 5.47 -9.01
CA THR A 155 26.75 4.25 -8.97
C THR A 155 27.65 3.03 -8.72
N GLU A 156 27.68 2.51 -7.49
CA GLU A 156 28.01 1.09 -7.31
C GLU A 156 26.80 0.27 -7.76
N GLU A 157 26.98 -0.56 -8.79
CA GLU A 157 25.95 -1.51 -9.21
C GLU A 157 25.76 -2.58 -8.14
N LEU A 158 24.65 -2.48 -7.39
CA LEU A 158 24.21 -3.55 -6.52
C LEU A 158 23.94 -4.79 -7.39
N ARG A 159 24.73 -5.84 -7.18
CA ARG A 159 24.64 -7.11 -7.90
C ARG A 159 23.20 -7.65 -7.85
N ARG A 160 22.57 -7.78 -9.01
CA ARG A 160 21.30 -8.51 -9.15
C ARG A 160 21.58 -10.01 -9.02
N PRO A 161 20.73 -10.78 -8.31
CA PRO A 161 20.56 -12.19 -8.60
C PRO A 161 20.04 -12.34 -10.03
N GLU A 162 20.55 -13.32 -10.76
CA GLU A 162 20.03 -13.73 -12.07
C GLU A 162 18.76 -14.58 -11.83
N ASP A 163 17.62 -13.89 -11.68
CA ASP A 163 16.30 -14.55 -11.77
C ASP A 163 16.02 -14.82 -13.27
N ASP A 164 16.49 -15.98 -13.76
CA ASP A 164 16.27 -16.50 -15.13
C ASP A 164 14.79 -16.91 -15.36
N ASP A 165 13.88 -15.93 -15.36
CA ASP A 165 12.48 -16.09 -15.78
C ASP A 165 12.26 -15.33 -17.09
N ASP A 166 11.97 -16.05 -18.18
CA ASP A 166 11.83 -15.56 -19.57
C ASP A 166 10.46 -14.85 -19.78
N GLY A 167 10.12 -13.98 -18.81
CA GLY A 167 8.76 -13.80 -18.28
C GLY A 167 7.91 -12.68 -18.86
N ASP A 168 8.10 -12.30 -20.13
CA ASP A 168 7.24 -11.29 -20.78
C ASP A 168 5.95 -11.91 -21.40
N VAL A 169 5.81 -13.24 -21.36
CA VAL A 169 4.66 -13.97 -21.91
C VAL A 169 4.05 -14.92 -20.87
N MET A 170 2.79 -14.68 -20.51
CA MET A 170 2.00 -15.54 -19.62
C MET A 170 1.44 -16.76 -20.39
N ASN A 171 1.72 -17.96 -19.88
CA ASN A 171 1.19 -19.22 -20.42
C ASN A 171 -0.02 -19.68 -19.62
N GLU A 172 0.14 -19.85 -18.31
CA GLU A 172 -0.80 -20.53 -17.40
C GLU A 172 -1.43 -19.54 -16.41
N PRO A 173 -2.78 -19.36 -16.43
CA PRO A 173 -3.45 -18.53 -15.45
C PRO A 173 -3.42 -19.18 -14.06
N ARG A 174 -3.09 -18.38 -13.04
CA ARG A 174 -3.22 -18.77 -11.63
C ARG A 174 -4.68 -18.98 -11.28
N ALA A 175 -4.99 -20.05 -10.54
CA ALA A 175 -6.33 -20.24 -10.02
C ALA A 175 -6.69 -19.18 -8.97
N VAL A 176 -7.98 -18.86 -8.87
CA VAL A 176 -8.52 -18.08 -7.76
C VAL A 176 -8.66 -18.99 -6.55
N VAL A 177 -7.92 -18.71 -5.47
CA VAL A 177 -7.95 -19.50 -4.23
C VAL A 177 -8.84 -18.88 -3.15
N ARG A 178 -9.22 -17.60 -3.31
CA ARG A 178 -10.14 -16.92 -2.39
C ARG A 178 -10.77 -15.68 -3.02
N THR A 179 -12.04 -15.44 -2.70
CA THR A 179 -12.74 -14.18 -2.99
C THR A 179 -13.29 -13.61 -1.68
N LEU A 180 -13.12 -12.31 -1.48
CA LEU A 180 -13.43 -11.59 -0.25
C LEU A 180 -14.10 -10.25 -0.57
N THR A 181 -15.43 -10.21 -0.56
CA THR A 181 -16.15 -8.93 -0.60
C THR A 181 -15.93 -8.18 0.72
N CYS A 182 -15.77 -6.86 0.60
CA CYS A 182 -15.48 -5.95 1.70
C CYS A 182 -16.72 -5.13 2.03
N GLU A 183 -16.97 -4.94 3.31
CA GLU A 183 -18.04 -4.07 3.81
C GLU A 183 -17.48 -2.71 4.22
N ARG A 184 -18.29 -1.65 4.07
CA ARG A 184 -17.92 -0.31 4.51
C ARG A 184 -17.96 -0.24 6.04
N LYS A 185 -16.80 -0.08 6.67
CA LYS A 185 -16.67 0.05 8.12
C LYS A 185 -16.22 1.47 8.50
N PRO A 186 -17.10 2.31 9.09
CA PRO A 186 -16.69 3.54 9.76
C PRO A 186 -15.80 3.24 10.96
N TYR A 187 -14.80 4.09 11.21
CA TYR A 187 -13.95 4.03 12.40
C TYR A 187 -14.11 5.27 13.27
N VAL A 188 -14.15 6.46 12.64
CA VAL A 188 -14.49 7.75 13.27
C VAL A 188 -15.39 8.55 12.32
N GLU A 189 -15.98 9.64 12.81
CA GLU A 189 -16.68 10.59 11.94
C GLU A 189 -15.72 11.11 10.86
N GLY A 190 -16.14 11.03 9.59
CA GLY A 190 -15.30 11.40 8.44
C GLY A 190 -14.26 10.36 8.00
N PHE A 191 -14.18 9.16 8.59
CA PHE A 191 -13.28 8.11 8.10
C PHE A 191 -13.89 6.70 8.12
N ALA A 192 -13.86 6.04 6.96
CA ALA A 192 -14.34 4.66 6.77
C ALA A 192 -13.45 3.88 5.80
N LEU A 193 -13.38 2.55 5.99
CA LEU A 193 -12.60 1.64 5.16
C LEU A 193 -13.44 0.49 4.59
N TRP A 194 -13.04 -0.01 3.43
CA TRP A 194 -13.32 -1.36 2.95
C TRP A 194 -12.04 -2.18 3.06
N ARG A 195 -11.77 -2.70 4.26
CA ARG A 195 -10.58 -3.52 4.52
C ARG A 195 -10.73 -4.91 3.93
N SER A 196 -9.72 -5.35 3.18
CA SER A 196 -9.67 -6.67 2.56
C SER A 196 -8.67 -7.60 3.27
N ILE A 197 -7.36 -7.35 3.07
CA ILE A 197 -6.22 -7.93 3.82
C ILE A 197 -6.06 -7.17 5.14
N GLY A 198 -5.67 -7.86 6.21
CA GLY A 198 -5.63 -7.30 7.56
C GLY A 198 -6.92 -7.53 8.37
N ARG A 199 -7.78 -8.46 7.92
CA ARG A 199 -8.97 -8.93 8.67
C ARG A 199 -8.73 -10.34 9.23
N PRO A 200 -9.51 -10.83 10.22
CA PRO A 200 -9.35 -12.20 10.75
C PRO A 200 -9.42 -13.30 9.68
N GLU A 201 -10.16 -13.10 8.59
CA GLU A 201 -10.29 -14.05 7.49
C GLU A 201 -9.05 -14.09 6.58
N LEU A 202 -8.29 -13.00 6.51
CA LEU A 202 -7.04 -12.89 5.75
C LEU A 202 -6.13 -11.86 6.45
N PRO A 203 -5.40 -12.28 7.51
CA PRO A 203 -4.62 -11.37 8.34
C PRO A 203 -3.48 -10.70 7.56
N GLU A 204 -2.89 -11.43 6.62
CA GLU A 204 -1.83 -10.99 5.70
C GLU A 204 -1.84 -11.88 4.44
N LEU A 205 -1.13 -11.42 3.41
CA LEU A 205 -0.78 -12.17 2.20
C LEU A 205 0.67 -11.81 1.88
N ASP A 206 1.63 -12.43 2.58
CA ASP A 206 3.07 -12.09 2.57
C ASP A 206 3.57 -11.68 1.17
N PRO A 207 4.09 -10.45 0.97
CA PRO A 207 4.42 -9.43 1.96
C PRO A 207 3.31 -8.39 2.24
N ILE A 208 2.11 -8.53 1.70
CA ILE A 208 1.03 -7.55 1.85
C ILE A 208 0.35 -7.70 3.22
N LEU A 209 0.49 -6.68 4.07
CA LEU A 209 0.05 -6.65 5.48
C LEU A 209 -1.37 -6.09 5.66
N SER A 210 -1.77 -5.17 4.79
CA SER A 210 -3.15 -4.66 4.72
C SER A 210 -3.43 -4.04 3.36
N PHE A 211 -4.69 -4.06 2.95
CA PHE A 211 -5.17 -3.44 1.72
C PHE A 211 -6.57 -2.87 1.99
N ASP A 212 -6.66 -1.55 1.95
CA ASP A 212 -7.83 -0.75 2.29
C ASP A 212 -8.23 0.19 1.14
N GLU A 213 -9.48 0.15 0.66
CA GLU A 213 -10.08 1.34 0.04
C GLU A 213 -10.62 2.23 1.16
N PHE A 214 -10.37 3.54 1.10
CA PHE A 214 -10.79 4.49 2.13
C PHE A 214 -11.70 5.60 1.62
N GLU A 215 -12.54 6.10 2.53
CA GLU A 215 -13.22 7.40 2.47
C GLU A 215 -12.72 8.26 3.63
N PHE A 216 -12.33 9.49 3.33
CA PHE A 216 -11.72 10.41 4.30
C PHE A 216 -12.22 11.83 4.08
N SER A 217 -12.75 12.49 5.10
CA SER A 217 -13.26 13.87 5.03
C SER A 217 -13.12 14.56 6.39
N ALA A 218 -13.07 15.90 6.38
CA ALA A 218 -13.13 16.65 7.63
C ALA A 218 -14.42 16.29 8.43
N PRO A 219 -14.38 16.25 9.78
CA PRO A 219 -13.27 16.64 10.66
C PRO A 219 -12.19 15.56 10.87
N ALA A 220 -12.24 14.41 10.19
CA ALA A 220 -11.24 13.37 10.36
C ALA A 220 -9.84 13.84 9.95
N GLY A 221 -8.84 13.31 10.65
CA GLY A 221 -7.43 13.51 10.38
C GLY A 221 -6.60 12.47 11.15
N PHE A 222 -5.53 11.97 10.54
CA PHE A 222 -4.50 11.23 11.26
C PHE A 222 -3.47 12.24 11.74
N THR A 223 -3.57 12.63 13.00
CA THR A 223 -2.55 13.45 13.67
C THR A 223 -1.22 12.71 13.74
N ASP A 224 -0.19 13.42 14.15
CA ASP A 224 1.19 12.99 14.35
C ASP A 224 1.31 11.55 14.90
N HIS A 225 1.54 10.57 14.02
CA HIS A 225 1.57 9.15 14.34
C HIS A 225 2.79 8.46 13.71
N PRO A 226 3.38 7.45 14.39
CA PRO A 226 4.56 6.77 13.89
C PRO A 226 4.22 5.63 12.92
N HIS A 227 5.22 5.16 12.16
CA HIS A 227 5.30 3.82 11.55
C HIS A 227 6.75 3.29 11.60
N ARG A 228 6.96 1.97 11.65
CA ARG A 228 8.28 1.31 11.52
C ARG A 228 8.17 -0.07 10.87
N GLY A 229 9.12 -0.40 10.00
CA GLY A 229 9.39 -1.78 9.52
C GLY A 229 8.64 -2.24 8.26
N PHE A 230 7.94 -1.35 7.56
CA PHE A 230 7.20 -1.66 6.32
C PHE A 230 7.16 -0.47 5.35
N GLU A 231 6.58 -0.65 4.17
CA GLU A 231 6.29 0.39 3.17
C GLU A 231 4.79 0.67 3.11
N ASN A 232 4.41 1.95 3.09
CA ASN A 232 3.04 2.43 2.99
C ASN A 232 2.80 3.04 1.60
N VAL A 233 1.83 2.49 0.85
CA VAL A 233 1.49 2.92 -0.52
C VAL A 233 0.11 3.55 -0.52
N THR A 234 0.03 4.86 -0.76
CA THR A 234 -1.23 5.61 -0.89
C THR A 234 -1.45 5.99 -2.36
N TYR A 235 -2.55 5.51 -2.95
CA TYR A 235 -2.98 5.85 -4.30
C TYR A 235 -4.36 6.51 -4.29
N MET A 236 -4.47 7.73 -4.80
CA MET A 236 -5.73 8.48 -4.74
C MET A 236 -6.66 8.18 -5.93
N LEU A 237 -7.92 7.87 -5.62
CA LEU A 237 -8.98 7.63 -6.58
C LEU A 237 -9.80 8.90 -6.87
N GLU A 238 -9.96 9.77 -5.87
CA GLU A 238 -10.78 10.99 -5.89
C GLU A 238 -10.35 11.96 -4.79
N GLY A 239 -10.31 13.27 -5.07
CA GLY A 239 -9.84 14.28 -4.12
C GLY A 239 -8.31 14.23 -3.91
N GLY A 240 -7.86 14.40 -2.68
CA GLY A 240 -6.45 14.28 -2.28
C GLY A 240 -6.24 14.10 -0.76
N VAL A 241 -5.02 13.74 -0.37
CA VAL A 241 -4.56 13.65 1.03
C VAL A 241 -3.34 14.54 1.21
N SER A 242 -3.40 15.48 2.15
CA SER A 242 -2.25 16.30 2.54
C SER A 242 -1.48 15.61 3.65
N TYR A 243 -0.15 15.59 3.54
CA TYR A 243 0.74 14.94 4.50
C TYR A 243 1.85 15.88 4.97
N HIS A 244 2.39 15.63 6.17
CA HIS A 244 3.58 16.31 6.71
C HIS A 244 4.31 15.37 7.68
N ASP A 245 5.60 15.13 7.44
CA ASP A 245 6.47 14.31 8.30
C ASP A 245 7.41 15.16 9.19
N PHE A 246 8.00 14.50 10.18
CA PHE A 246 8.99 15.08 11.10
C PHE A 246 10.35 15.44 10.48
N SER A 247 10.59 15.08 9.22
CA SER A 247 11.78 15.43 8.45
C SER A 247 11.58 16.72 7.63
N GLY A 248 10.34 17.24 7.60
CA GLY A 248 9.92 18.40 6.81
C GLY A 248 9.40 18.07 5.42
N HIS A 249 9.26 16.79 5.05
CA HIS A 249 8.55 16.38 3.83
C HIS A 249 7.07 16.69 4.00
N LYS A 250 6.49 17.43 3.06
CA LYS A 250 5.05 17.68 3.02
C LYS A 250 4.56 17.97 1.62
N GLY A 251 3.30 17.63 1.39
CA GLY A 251 2.66 17.80 0.09
C GLY A 251 1.20 17.38 0.13
N THR A 252 0.59 17.27 -1.05
CA THR A 252 -0.74 16.70 -1.23
C THR A 252 -0.66 15.66 -2.34
N ILE A 253 -1.05 14.43 -2.02
CA ILE A 253 -1.26 13.34 -2.97
C ILE A 253 -2.63 13.60 -3.60
N ASN A 254 -2.68 13.98 -4.87
CA ASN A 254 -3.93 14.35 -5.57
C ASN A 254 -4.49 13.16 -6.37
N THR A 255 -5.67 13.31 -6.94
CA THR A 255 -6.35 12.25 -7.72
C THR A 255 -5.45 11.64 -8.81
N GLY A 256 -5.19 10.35 -8.66
CA GLY A 256 -4.33 9.56 -9.55
C GLY A 256 -2.84 9.66 -9.28
N ASP A 257 -2.40 10.44 -8.28
CA ASP A 257 -1.03 10.45 -7.75
C ASP A 257 -0.81 9.24 -6.82
N VAL A 258 0.46 8.86 -6.65
CA VAL A 258 0.92 7.80 -5.75
C VAL A 258 1.96 8.38 -4.79
N GLN A 259 1.90 7.99 -3.53
CA GLN A 259 3.01 8.06 -2.59
C GLN A 259 3.43 6.64 -2.21
N TRP A 260 4.73 6.34 -2.32
CA TRP A 260 5.35 5.11 -1.80
C TRP A 260 6.33 5.49 -0.70
N LEU A 261 5.92 5.32 0.56
CA LEU A 261 6.69 5.67 1.75
C LEU A 261 7.32 4.41 2.34
N THR A 262 8.63 4.25 2.20
CA THR A 262 9.42 3.30 2.99
C THR A 262 9.53 3.87 4.41
N ALA A 263 8.88 3.28 5.42
CA ALA A 263 8.96 3.78 6.81
C ALA A 263 10.29 3.40 7.49
N GLY A 264 10.89 2.27 7.11
CA GLY A 264 12.18 1.81 7.61
C GLY A 264 12.28 1.87 9.14
N ARG A 265 13.39 2.41 9.66
CA ARG A 265 13.67 2.58 11.10
C ARG A 265 12.72 3.50 11.86
N GLY A 266 11.82 4.21 11.19
CA GLY A 266 10.86 5.09 11.87
C GLY A 266 10.59 6.37 11.09
N VAL A 267 9.31 6.64 10.87
CA VAL A 267 8.78 7.94 10.45
C VAL A 267 7.68 8.35 11.42
N VAL A 268 7.53 9.65 11.69
CA VAL A 268 6.31 10.21 12.29
C VAL A 268 5.73 11.21 11.32
N HIS A 269 4.46 11.04 10.97
CA HIS A 269 3.76 11.91 10.02
C HIS A 269 2.31 12.16 10.42
N ALA A 270 1.70 13.15 9.79
CA ALA A 270 0.27 13.40 9.82
C ALA A 270 -0.30 13.32 8.40
N GLU A 271 -1.54 12.86 8.28
CA GLU A 271 -2.29 12.75 7.02
C GLU A 271 -3.69 13.31 7.23
N VAL A 272 -4.12 14.26 6.41
CA VAL A 272 -5.44 14.91 6.52
C VAL A 272 -6.10 15.03 5.14
N PRO A 273 -7.44 15.22 5.06
CA PRO A 273 -8.12 15.50 3.81
C PRO A 273 -7.51 16.71 3.09
N GLY A 274 -7.08 16.52 1.84
CA GLY A 274 -6.41 17.56 1.05
C GLY A 274 -7.35 18.58 0.40
N GLY A 275 -8.66 18.43 0.59
CA GLY A 275 -9.69 19.31 0.04
C GLY A 275 -11.03 19.17 0.76
N GLU A 276 -12.03 19.89 0.26
CA GLU A 276 -13.41 19.78 0.75
C GLU A 276 -14.07 18.47 0.29
N GLY A 277 -15.09 18.02 1.04
CA GLY A 277 -15.83 16.80 0.72
C GLY A 277 -15.08 15.50 1.05
N VAL A 278 -15.53 14.41 0.43
CA VAL A 278 -14.99 13.07 0.66
C VAL A 278 -13.84 12.79 -0.31
N GLN A 279 -12.66 12.57 0.24
CA GLN A 279 -11.48 12.09 -0.46
C GLN A 279 -11.52 10.56 -0.48
N ARG A 280 -11.14 9.92 -1.59
CA ARG A 280 -11.13 8.46 -1.71
C ARG A 280 -9.83 7.96 -2.29
N GLY A 281 -9.29 6.89 -1.73
CA GLY A 281 -8.03 6.31 -2.13
C GLY A 281 -7.92 4.84 -1.78
N ILE A 282 -6.77 4.26 -2.11
CA ILE A 282 -6.34 2.94 -1.70
C ILE A 282 -5.07 3.12 -0.86
N ASN A 283 -5.01 2.40 0.26
CA ASN A 283 -3.83 2.32 1.12
C ASN A 283 -3.39 0.85 1.23
N ILE A 284 -2.12 0.57 0.97
CA ILE A 284 -1.53 -0.78 0.99
C ILE A 284 -0.28 -0.76 1.85
N TRP A 285 -0.18 -1.68 2.81
CA TRP A 285 1.05 -1.88 3.59
C TRP A 285 1.78 -3.09 3.04
N ILE A 286 3.04 -2.91 2.64
CA ILE A 286 3.91 -3.96 2.12
C ILE A 286 5.07 -4.14 3.10
N ASN A 287 5.22 -5.35 3.64
CA ASN A 287 6.25 -5.68 4.61
C ASN A 287 7.66 -5.51 4.00
N LEU A 288 8.60 -4.99 4.80
CA LEU A 288 10.03 -5.07 4.49
C LEU A 288 10.61 -6.36 5.05
N ALA A 289 11.56 -6.97 4.34
CA ALA A 289 12.40 -8.05 4.85
C ALA A 289 13.18 -7.58 6.09
N ALA A 290 13.58 -8.51 6.96
CA ALA A 290 14.24 -8.22 8.23
C ALA A 290 15.46 -7.29 8.09
N GLU A 291 16.27 -7.48 7.04
CA GLU A 291 17.44 -6.66 6.74
C GLU A 291 17.10 -5.21 6.34
N ASP A 292 15.92 -4.98 5.74
CA ASP A 292 15.45 -3.67 5.32
C ASP A 292 14.67 -2.91 6.41
N LYS A 293 14.20 -3.58 7.48
CA LYS A 293 13.32 -2.94 8.48
C LYS A 293 13.92 -1.74 9.21
N MET A 294 15.24 -1.59 9.22
CA MET A 294 15.96 -0.51 9.92
C MET A 294 16.70 0.45 8.98
N VAL A 295 16.37 0.46 7.69
CA VAL A 295 16.88 1.45 6.71
C VAL A 295 16.34 2.85 6.99
N GLU A 296 16.93 3.86 6.36
CA GLU A 296 16.42 5.24 6.45
C GLU A 296 15.02 5.35 5.79
N PRO A 297 14.10 6.17 6.34
CA PRO A 297 12.82 6.42 5.69
C PRO A 297 13.02 7.10 4.32
N MET A 298 12.14 6.80 3.37
CA MET A 298 12.25 7.30 2.00
C MET A 298 10.88 7.48 1.37
N TYR A 299 10.67 8.61 0.70
CA TYR A 299 9.49 8.89 -0.11
C TYR A 299 9.80 8.71 -1.60
N GLN A 300 8.90 8.04 -2.33
CA GLN A 300 8.87 8.02 -3.79
C GLN A 300 7.47 8.44 -4.25
N ASP A 301 7.28 9.74 -4.41
CA ASP A 301 6.01 10.32 -4.89
C ASP A 301 5.99 10.37 -6.43
N LEU A 302 4.89 9.94 -7.04
CA LEU A 302 4.62 10.10 -8.48
C LEU A 302 3.29 10.80 -8.71
N ALA A 303 3.37 11.95 -9.38
CA ALA A 303 2.19 12.62 -9.90
C ALA A 303 1.53 11.78 -11.01
N SER A 304 0.20 11.86 -11.11
CA SER A 304 -0.68 11.12 -12.02
C SER A 304 -0.24 11.13 -13.49
N HIS A 305 0.38 12.23 -13.94
CA HIS A 305 0.87 12.42 -15.30
C HIS A 305 2.28 11.85 -15.55
N ALA A 306 3.02 11.51 -14.49
CA ALA A 306 4.35 10.90 -14.54
C ALA A 306 4.29 9.37 -14.40
N ILE A 307 3.14 8.79 -14.03
CA ILE A 307 2.92 7.34 -13.99
C ILE A 307 2.80 6.82 -15.43
N PRO A 308 3.67 5.88 -15.87
CA PRO A 308 3.58 5.29 -17.19
C PRO A 308 2.23 4.60 -17.41
N THR A 309 1.62 4.86 -18.56
CA THR A 309 0.34 4.26 -18.95
C THR A 309 0.57 3.33 -20.13
N ALA A 310 0.11 2.08 -20.00
CA ALA A 310 0.08 1.07 -21.05
C ALA A 310 -1.35 0.88 -21.58
N ALA A 311 -1.46 0.47 -22.84
CA ALA A 311 -2.71 0.08 -23.47
C ALA A 311 -2.46 -1.08 -24.43
N ALA A 312 -3.43 -2.00 -24.57
CA ALA A 312 -3.33 -3.06 -25.56
C ALA A 312 -3.50 -2.47 -26.98
N GLU A 313 -2.60 -2.83 -27.91
CA GLU A 313 -2.55 -2.24 -29.26
C GLU A 313 -3.82 -2.50 -30.09
N ASN A 314 -4.56 -3.57 -29.77
CA ASN A 314 -5.82 -3.92 -30.42
C ASN A 314 -7.01 -3.48 -29.55
N ASP A 315 -7.93 -2.73 -30.18
CA ASP A 315 -9.23 -2.23 -29.68
C ASP A 315 -9.23 -1.20 -28.53
N GLY A 316 -8.09 -0.93 -27.87
CA GLY A 316 -8.01 0.09 -26.81
C GLY A 316 -8.97 -0.17 -25.64
N GLY A 317 -9.35 -1.44 -25.44
CA GLY A 317 -10.26 -1.89 -24.39
C GLY A 317 -9.59 -1.98 -23.01
N VAL A 318 -8.27 -2.03 -22.96
CA VAL A 318 -7.45 -2.09 -21.74
C VAL A 318 -6.63 -0.81 -21.62
N SER A 319 -6.65 -0.19 -20.45
CA SER A 319 -5.75 0.89 -20.05
C SER A 319 -5.18 0.57 -18.68
N VAL A 320 -3.87 0.69 -18.50
CA VAL A 320 -3.16 0.33 -17.28
C VAL A 320 -2.25 1.46 -16.83
N LYS A 321 -2.42 1.97 -15.61
CA LYS A 321 -1.40 2.78 -14.95
C LYS A 321 -0.42 1.86 -14.23
N VAL A 322 0.86 1.91 -14.61
CA VAL A 322 1.92 1.09 -14.04
C VAL A 322 2.52 1.81 -12.84
N ILE A 323 1.93 1.60 -11.66
CA ILE A 323 2.37 2.23 -10.40
C ILE A 323 3.72 1.63 -9.98
N ALA A 324 3.85 0.30 -9.96
CA ALA A 324 5.12 -0.39 -9.74
C ALA A 324 5.24 -1.61 -10.68
N GLY A 325 6.47 -2.01 -11.00
CA GLY A 325 6.73 -3.10 -11.95
C GLY A 325 6.58 -2.68 -13.42
N GLU A 326 6.00 -3.56 -14.22
CA GLU A 326 5.91 -3.46 -15.69
C GLU A 326 4.63 -4.13 -16.23
N CYS A 327 4.05 -3.55 -17.27
CA CYS A 327 2.88 -4.08 -17.97
C CYS A 327 2.92 -3.62 -19.43
N LEU A 328 2.78 -4.55 -20.38
CA LEU A 328 2.74 -4.28 -21.84
C LEU A 328 3.88 -3.35 -22.31
N GLY A 329 5.12 -3.62 -21.86
CA GLY A 329 6.32 -2.83 -22.17
C GLY A 329 6.44 -1.47 -21.48
N ALA A 330 5.44 -1.00 -20.73
CA ALA A 330 5.56 0.20 -19.90
C ALA A 330 6.06 -0.17 -18.49
N ARG A 331 7.15 0.47 -18.04
CA ARG A 331 7.80 0.19 -16.75
C ARG A 331 7.80 1.41 -15.83
N SER A 332 7.41 1.21 -14.57
CA SER A 332 7.41 2.28 -13.55
C SER A 332 8.83 2.78 -13.20
N PRO A 333 9.01 4.08 -12.91
CA PRO A 333 10.23 4.60 -12.31
C PRO A 333 10.37 4.29 -10.81
N LEU A 334 9.31 3.86 -10.11
CA LEU A 334 9.39 3.47 -8.69
C LEU A 334 10.36 2.30 -8.47
N ARG A 335 11.03 2.31 -7.33
CA ARG A 335 11.92 1.25 -6.83
C ARG A 335 11.45 0.83 -5.43
N PRO A 336 10.38 0.02 -5.31
CA PRO A 336 10.03 -0.64 -4.05
C PRO A 336 11.23 -1.40 -3.49
N ARG A 337 11.41 -1.42 -2.16
CA ARG A 337 12.45 -2.28 -1.55
C ARG A 337 12.05 -3.74 -1.64
N THR A 338 10.81 -4.03 -1.25
CA THR A 338 10.18 -5.33 -1.47
C THR A 338 9.75 -5.42 -2.93
N PRO A 339 10.29 -6.33 -3.76
CA PRO A 339 9.95 -6.42 -5.18
C PRO A 339 8.45 -6.58 -5.40
N ALA A 340 7.84 -5.62 -6.11
CA ALA A 340 6.39 -5.50 -6.23
C ALA A 340 5.94 -5.00 -7.61
N LEU A 341 4.77 -5.49 -8.01
CA LEU A 341 3.96 -5.11 -9.15
C LEU A 341 2.69 -4.46 -8.60
N CYS A 342 2.33 -3.28 -9.09
CA CYS A 342 1.12 -2.58 -8.69
C CYS A 342 0.54 -1.86 -9.92
N LEU A 343 -0.67 -2.24 -10.32
CA LEU A 343 -1.30 -1.83 -11.58
C LEU A 343 -2.75 -1.39 -11.35
N ASP A 344 -3.11 -0.18 -11.73
CA ASP A 344 -4.52 0.25 -11.82
C ASP A 344 -5.01 0.01 -13.26
N VAL A 345 -5.81 -1.05 -13.41
CA VAL A 345 -6.27 -1.60 -14.69
C VAL A 345 -7.72 -1.21 -14.93
N ALA A 346 -7.99 -0.49 -16.01
CA ALA A 346 -9.32 -0.22 -16.52
C ALA A 346 -9.63 -1.09 -17.75
N LEU A 347 -10.75 -1.82 -17.68
CA LEU A 347 -11.26 -2.72 -18.72
C LEU A 347 -12.61 -2.20 -19.23
N ARG A 348 -12.70 -1.92 -20.53
CA ARG A 348 -13.99 -1.73 -21.23
C ARG A 348 -14.75 -3.08 -21.31
N PRO A 349 -16.07 -3.09 -21.53
CA PRO A 349 -16.83 -4.33 -21.73
C PRO A 349 -16.18 -5.23 -22.78
N GLY A 350 -15.99 -6.51 -22.45
CA GLY A 350 -15.35 -7.51 -23.32
C GLY A 350 -13.82 -7.47 -23.38
N ALA A 351 -13.16 -6.45 -22.80
CA ALA A 351 -11.71 -6.37 -22.77
C ALA A 351 -11.10 -7.38 -21.78
N ARG A 352 -9.86 -7.81 -22.06
CA ARG A 352 -9.11 -8.79 -21.27
C ARG A 352 -7.63 -8.39 -21.18
N LEU A 353 -7.06 -8.51 -19.98
CA LEU A 353 -5.63 -8.40 -19.71
C LEU A 353 -5.11 -9.77 -19.24
N ARG A 354 -3.95 -10.17 -19.77
CA ARG A 354 -3.14 -11.30 -19.29
C ARG A 354 -1.83 -10.71 -18.80
N GLN A 355 -1.60 -10.70 -17.50
CA GLN A 355 -0.45 -10.08 -16.86
C GLN A 355 0.49 -11.17 -16.31
N PRO A 356 1.73 -11.28 -16.81
CA PRO A 356 2.76 -12.13 -16.19
C PRO A 356 3.00 -11.74 -14.73
N VAL A 357 3.15 -12.74 -13.86
CA VAL A 357 3.50 -12.59 -12.45
C VAL A 357 4.39 -13.78 -12.05
N PRO A 358 5.67 -13.57 -11.65
CA PRO A 358 6.61 -14.65 -11.35
C PRO A 358 6.05 -15.65 -10.35
N ARG A 359 6.12 -16.96 -10.64
CA ARG A 359 5.44 -18.03 -9.86
C ARG A 359 5.71 -17.98 -8.36
N SER A 360 6.89 -17.51 -7.96
CA SER A 360 7.32 -17.34 -6.57
C SER A 360 6.63 -16.18 -5.82
N TRP A 361 5.94 -15.28 -6.51
CA TRP A 361 5.27 -14.11 -5.92
C TRP A 361 3.83 -14.43 -5.53
N ASN A 362 3.37 -13.84 -4.42
CA ASN A 362 1.96 -13.83 -4.02
C ASN A 362 1.24 -12.69 -4.76
N ALA A 363 -0.02 -12.91 -5.12
CA ALA A 363 -0.79 -11.98 -5.95
C ALA A 363 -2.26 -11.87 -5.52
N CYS A 364 -2.82 -10.67 -5.67
CA CYS A 364 -4.24 -10.39 -5.48
C CYS A 364 -4.74 -9.25 -6.39
N ALA A 365 -6.03 -9.27 -6.70
CA ALA A 365 -6.73 -8.23 -7.44
C ALA A 365 -7.87 -7.66 -6.60
N TYR A 366 -7.96 -6.33 -6.47
CA TYR A 366 -9.07 -5.65 -5.82
C TYR A 366 -9.93 -4.94 -6.86
N VAL A 367 -11.18 -5.34 -7.00
CA VAL A 367 -12.14 -4.72 -7.93
C VAL A 367 -12.62 -3.40 -7.33
N ILE A 368 -12.13 -2.28 -7.83
CA ILE A 368 -12.52 -0.93 -7.40
C ILE A 368 -13.95 -0.60 -7.85
N GLY A 369 -14.31 -1.01 -9.07
CA GLY A 369 -15.59 -0.69 -9.68
C GLY A 369 -15.94 -1.61 -10.85
N GLY A 370 -17.23 -1.71 -11.17
CA GLY A 370 -17.73 -2.62 -12.20
C GLY A 370 -17.72 -4.08 -11.74
N GLU A 371 -17.57 -5.00 -12.70
CA GLU A 371 -17.52 -6.45 -12.47
C GLU A 371 -16.41 -7.07 -13.32
N ALA A 372 -15.47 -7.74 -12.66
CA ALA A 372 -14.33 -8.41 -13.28
C ALA A 372 -14.47 -9.93 -13.16
N VAL A 373 -14.18 -10.64 -14.25
CA VAL A 373 -14.12 -12.09 -14.31
C VAL A 373 -12.66 -12.53 -14.39
N PHE A 374 -12.32 -13.54 -13.60
CA PHE A 374 -11.01 -14.17 -13.51
C PHE A 374 -11.15 -15.61 -14.02
N PRO A 375 -10.73 -15.90 -15.27
CA PRO A 375 -10.82 -17.24 -15.86
C PRO A 375 -9.93 -18.27 -15.15
N GLY A 376 -10.40 -19.52 -15.10
CA GLY A 376 -9.70 -20.67 -14.52
C GLY A 376 -10.65 -21.87 -14.49
N ASP A 377 -10.21 -23.02 -13.96
CA ASP A 377 -11.00 -24.26 -13.95
C ASP A 377 -12.31 -24.14 -13.15
N GLU A 378 -12.28 -23.48 -11.99
CA GLU A 378 -13.50 -23.11 -11.24
C GLU A 378 -14.01 -21.70 -11.62
N GLY A 379 -13.09 -20.80 -11.98
CA GLY A 379 -13.36 -19.41 -12.34
C GLY A 379 -13.91 -18.54 -11.19
N ALA A 380 -13.87 -17.22 -11.34
CA ALA A 380 -14.56 -16.32 -10.43
C ALA A 380 -15.09 -15.07 -11.16
N SER A 381 -16.26 -14.58 -10.76
CA SER A 381 -16.65 -13.18 -10.99
C SER A 381 -16.62 -12.42 -9.67
N ALA A 382 -16.18 -11.16 -9.72
CA ALA A 382 -16.10 -10.28 -8.56
C ALA A 382 -16.59 -8.88 -8.93
N GLY A 383 -17.59 -8.39 -8.20
CA GLY A 383 -18.06 -7.02 -8.27
C GLY A 383 -17.21 -6.06 -7.42
N ALA A 384 -17.49 -4.76 -7.54
CA ALA A 384 -16.84 -3.69 -6.77
C ALA A 384 -16.66 -4.00 -5.26
N ARG A 385 -15.55 -3.52 -4.69
CA ARG A 385 -15.09 -3.77 -3.30
C ARG A 385 -14.90 -5.25 -2.98
N THR A 386 -14.39 -6.01 -3.92
CA THR A 386 -14.06 -7.43 -3.72
C THR A 386 -12.59 -7.68 -4.02
N LEU A 387 -11.89 -8.29 -3.06
CA LEU A 387 -10.55 -8.82 -3.25
C LEU A 387 -10.62 -10.26 -3.78
N VAL A 388 -9.78 -10.56 -4.76
CA VAL A 388 -9.55 -11.90 -5.32
C VAL A 388 -8.08 -12.25 -5.06
N VAL A 389 -7.81 -13.41 -4.48
CA VAL A 389 -6.46 -13.91 -4.18
C VAL A 389 -6.15 -15.09 -5.10
N PHE A 390 -4.95 -15.10 -5.65
CA PHE A 390 -4.49 -16.11 -6.62
C PHE A 390 -3.54 -17.12 -6.00
N GLY A 391 -3.49 -18.33 -6.58
CA GLY A 391 -2.49 -19.35 -6.27
C GLY A 391 -1.10 -19.03 -6.84
N GLY A 392 -0.13 -19.89 -6.49
CA GLY A 392 1.21 -19.95 -7.11
C GLY A 392 1.31 -20.99 -8.23
N ASP A 393 0.17 -21.45 -8.74
CA ASP A 393 0.01 -22.54 -9.69
C ASP A 393 0.17 -22.13 -11.17
N GLY A 394 0.08 -20.83 -11.47
CA GLY A 394 0.27 -20.24 -12.81
C GLY A 394 1.34 -19.15 -12.85
N ASP A 395 1.76 -18.77 -14.06
CA ASP A 395 2.76 -17.73 -14.35
C ASP A 395 2.16 -16.34 -14.61
N GLY A 396 0.85 -16.16 -14.45
CA GLY A 396 0.21 -14.85 -14.54
C GLY A 396 -1.24 -14.80 -14.10
N VAL A 397 -1.79 -13.59 -14.11
CA VAL A 397 -3.18 -13.28 -13.77
C VAL A 397 -3.94 -12.94 -15.05
N ASP A 398 -5.08 -13.61 -15.24
CA ASP A 398 -6.01 -13.40 -16.34
C ASP A 398 -7.25 -12.67 -15.81
N VAL A 399 -7.58 -11.51 -16.38
CA VAL A 399 -8.72 -10.71 -15.95
C VAL A 399 -9.45 -10.13 -17.16
N ARG A 400 -10.78 -10.26 -17.18
CA ARG A 400 -11.64 -9.73 -18.25
C ARG A 400 -12.88 -9.04 -17.68
N ALA A 401 -13.44 -8.09 -18.43
CA ALA A 401 -14.79 -7.61 -18.20
C ALA A 401 -15.77 -8.36 -19.12
N GLU A 402 -17.00 -8.63 -18.65
CA GLU A 402 -18.01 -9.24 -19.52
C GLU A 402 -18.44 -8.29 -20.65
N ALA A 403 -18.69 -8.85 -21.84
CA ALA A 403 -19.04 -8.08 -23.04
C ALA A 403 -20.38 -7.34 -22.93
N ALA A 404 -21.32 -7.90 -22.15
CA ALA A 404 -22.62 -7.29 -21.86
C ALA A 404 -22.63 -6.40 -20.60
N GLY A 405 -21.48 -6.23 -19.93
CA GLY A 405 -21.34 -5.50 -18.67
C GLY A 405 -21.01 -4.02 -18.83
N ALA A 406 -20.71 -3.36 -17.72
CA ALA A 406 -20.29 -1.95 -17.66
C ALA A 406 -18.77 -1.73 -17.76
N GLY A 407 -17.99 -2.81 -17.89
CA GLY A 407 -16.54 -2.79 -17.71
C GLY A 407 -16.12 -3.04 -16.26
N ALA A 408 -14.82 -2.92 -15.99
CA ALA A 408 -14.24 -3.07 -14.66
C ALA A 408 -13.07 -2.11 -14.43
N ARG A 409 -12.81 -1.76 -13.17
CA ARG A 409 -11.55 -1.15 -12.71
C ARG A 409 -10.99 -1.99 -11.58
N VAL A 410 -9.75 -2.44 -11.72
CA VAL A 410 -9.11 -3.42 -10.84
C VAL A 410 -7.71 -2.94 -10.47
N MET A 411 -7.41 -2.92 -9.18
CA MET A 411 -6.02 -2.80 -8.70
C MET A 411 -5.41 -4.21 -8.61
N LEU A 412 -4.46 -4.53 -9.49
CA LEU A 412 -3.71 -5.78 -9.46
C LEU A 412 -2.38 -5.57 -8.75
N VAL A 413 -2.13 -6.35 -7.69
CA VAL A 413 -0.91 -6.27 -6.89
C VAL A 413 -0.30 -7.65 -6.76
N ALA A 414 1.02 -7.73 -6.94
CA ALA A 414 1.80 -8.91 -6.62
C ALA A 414 3.14 -8.49 -6.01
N ALA A 415 3.68 -9.30 -5.11
CA ALA A 415 4.99 -9.01 -4.51
C ALA A 415 5.70 -10.30 -4.08
N ARG A 416 7.04 -10.22 -4.00
CA ARG A 416 7.89 -11.32 -3.56
C ARG A 416 7.67 -11.57 -2.06
N PRO A 417 7.19 -12.75 -1.62
CA PRO A 417 7.08 -13.10 -0.21
C PRO A 417 8.46 -13.18 0.43
N HIS A 418 8.54 -12.86 1.71
CA HIS A 418 9.78 -12.96 2.48
C HIS A 418 9.94 -14.32 3.16
N GLY A 419 8.83 -14.99 3.50
CA GLY A 419 8.86 -16.24 4.28
C GLY A 419 9.35 -16.06 5.73
N GLU A 420 9.36 -14.81 6.21
CA GLU A 420 9.81 -14.43 7.55
C GLU A 420 8.65 -14.37 8.55
N ALA A 421 8.97 -14.41 9.85
CA ALA A 421 7.99 -14.13 10.89
C ALA A 421 7.53 -12.66 10.83
N VAL A 422 6.24 -12.42 11.05
CA VAL A 422 5.63 -11.09 11.14
C VAL A 422 5.06 -10.90 12.55
N VAL A 423 5.53 -9.89 13.26
CA VAL A 423 4.99 -9.47 14.55
C VAL A 423 4.55 -8.02 14.44
N ARG A 424 3.23 -7.82 14.52
CA ARG A 424 2.58 -6.51 14.45
C ARG A 424 2.08 -6.08 15.81
N ASP A 425 2.24 -4.79 16.12
CA ASP A 425 1.53 -4.12 17.21
C ASP A 425 1.26 -2.66 16.81
N GLY A 426 0.01 -2.39 16.42
CA GLY A 426 -0.43 -1.12 15.86
C GLY A 426 0.43 -0.67 14.66
N PRO A 427 1.20 0.44 14.79
CA PRO A 427 2.05 1.02 13.74
C PRO A 427 3.43 0.37 13.57
N PHE A 428 3.77 -0.65 14.36
CA PHE A 428 5.08 -1.29 14.31
C PHE A 428 4.96 -2.72 13.78
N VAL A 429 5.75 -3.06 12.75
CA VAL A 429 5.76 -4.39 12.12
C VAL A 429 7.20 -4.89 12.01
N MET A 430 7.61 -5.70 12.98
CA MET A 430 8.96 -6.30 13.06
C MET A 430 8.87 -7.84 12.92
N ASN A 431 9.98 -8.55 13.12
CA ASN A 431 10.01 -10.02 13.00
C ASN A 431 9.84 -10.74 14.35
N THR A 432 10.09 -10.05 15.46
CA THR A 432 10.05 -10.58 16.83
C THR A 432 9.23 -9.70 17.79
N ARG A 433 8.88 -10.24 18.97
CA ARG A 433 8.15 -9.48 20.01
C ARG A 433 9.05 -8.40 20.62
N GLU A 434 10.31 -8.75 20.79
CA GLU A 434 11.39 -7.95 21.37
C GLU A 434 11.67 -6.71 20.50
N GLU A 435 11.74 -6.84 19.18
CA GLU A 435 11.90 -5.70 18.27
C GLU A 435 10.70 -4.75 18.28
N VAL A 436 9.47 -5.28 18.39
CA VAL A 436 8.25 -4.46 18.51
C VAL A 436 8.19 -3.73 19.86
N GLU A 437 8.67 -4.36 20.94
CA GLU A 437 8.85 -3.71 22.25
C GLU A 437 9.92 -2.63 22.20
N GLN A 438 11.05 -2.89 21.53
CA GLN A 438 12.09 -1.90 21.29
C GLN A 438 11.57 -0.74 20.42
N ALA A 439 10.75 -0.98 19.40
CA ALA A 439 10.15 0.06 18.57
C ALA A 439 9.24 1.01 19.36
N ARG A 440 8.43 0.49 20.28
CA ARG A 440 7.65 1.31 21.23
C ARG A 440 8.54 2.18 22.11
N GLU A 441 9.59 1.58 22.67
CA GLU A 441 10.50 2.27 23.58
C GLU A 441 11.30 3.35 22.85
N ASP A 442 11.76 3.07 21.64
CA ASP A 442 12.45 4.02 20.76
C ASP A 442 11.55 5.20 20.38
N PHE A 443 10.27 4.96 20.05
CA PHE A 443 9.30 6.03 19.80
C PHE A 443 9.00 6.85 21.07
N ARG A 444 8.83 6.20 22.22
CA ARG A 444 8.60 6.86 23.52
C ARG A 444 9.79 7.76 23.91
N HIS A 445 11.01 7.29 23.69
CA HIS A 445 12.25 7.95 24.11
C HIS A 445 12.96 8.72 22.99
N ARG A 446 12.30 8.93 21.84
CA ARG A 446 12.78 9.77 20.72
C ARG A 446 14.20 9.40 20.26
N ARG A 447 14.41 8.12 19.92
CA ARG A 447 15.73 7.58 19.55
C ARG A 447 15.66 6.51 18.46
N ASN A 448 16.82 6.14 17.93
CA ASN A 448 17.02 5.05 16.97
C ASN A 448 16.13 5.16 15.72
N GLY A 449 15.95 6.36 15.18
CA GLY A 449 15.05 6.68 14.06
C GLY A 449 13.88 7.59 14.43
N PHE A 450 13.63 7.84 15.72
CA PHE A 450 12.57 8.73 16.20
C PHE A 450 13.07 10.04 16.86
N GLU A 451 14.33 10.41 16.68
CA GLU A 451 14.96 11.61 17.23
C GLU A 451 14.21 12.90 16.83
N MET A 452 13.80 13.01 15.56
CA MET A 452 13.11 14.19 15.04
C MET A 452 11.66 14.33 15.54
N ALA A 453 11.13 13.35 16.29
CA ALA A 453 9.81 13.44 16.92
C ALA A 453 9.85 14.16 18.29
N ASP A 454 11.02 14.56 18.79
CA ASP A 454 11.12 15.43 19.97
C ASP A 454 10.79 16.88 19.61
N GLY A 455 9.85 17.48 20.34
CA GLY A 455 9.36 18.85 20.10
C GLY A 455 8.62 19.10 18.77
N TRP A 456 8.64 18.17 17.81
CA TRP A 456 7.93 18.29 16.53
C TRP A 456 6.42 18.13 16.68
N THR A 457 5.67 18.91 15.89
CA THR A 457 4.26 18.66 15.61
C THR A 457 3.92 19.13 14.20
N SER A 458 2.97 18.48 13.54
CA SER A 458 2.56 18.90 12.20
C SER A 458 1.75 20.20 12.20
N ASP A 459 1.86 20.96 11.10
CA ASP A 459 0.98 22.08 10.75
C ASP A 459 -0.53 21.74 10.95
N HIS A 460 -0.90 20.47 10.76
CA HIS A 460 -2.27 19.97 10.89
C HIS A 460 -2.69 19.76 12.35
N ALA A 461 -1.84 19.16 13.19
CA ALA A 461 -2.10 19.01 14.62
C ALA A 461 -2.17 20.37 15.34
N ALA A 462 -1.27 21.30 14.99
CA ALA A 462 -1.30 22.68 15.49
C ALA A 462 -2.60 23.42 15.12
N THR A 463 -3.15 23.16 13.93
CA THR A 463 -4.42 23.75 13.46
C THR A 463 -5.63 23.15 14.19
N ALA A 464 -5.59 21.86 14.55
CA ALA A 464 -6.65 21.21 15.32
C ALA A 464 -6.71 21.71 16.78
N ALA A 465 -5.56 21.96 17.42
CA ALA A 465 -5.49 22.48 18.79
C ALA A 465 -5.88 23.97 18.93
N ALA A 466 -5.99 24.71 17.82
CA ALA A 466 -6.36 26.12 17.77
C ALA A 466 -7.86 26.36 17.46
N ARG A 467 -8.67 25.28 17.38
CA ARG A 467 -10.12 25.30 17.14
C ARG A 467 -10.87 24.81 18.37
#